data_AF-A0A8T5KZH3-F1
#
_entry.id   AF-A0A8T5KZH3-F1
#
_cell.length_a   1.000
_cell.length_b   1.000
_cell.length_c   1.000
_cell.angle_alpha   90.00
_cell.angle_beta   90.00
_cell.angle_gamma   90.00
#
_symmetry.space_group_name_H-M   'P 1'
#
loop_
_entity.id
_entity.type
_entity.pdbx_description
1 polymer ?
#
loop_
_entity_poly.entity_id
_entity_poly.type
_entity_poly.pdbx_seq_one_letter_code
_entity_poly.pdbx_strand_id
1 'polypeptide(L)' 'MAKKNPRLLNFVAWLTGILVSLAVGFGMIGGTLTLPTWLGGDIVAMIAGWIVVITTALSAILTLIKT' A
#
# COMPACT_ATOMS: atom_id res chain seq x y z
N MET A 1 -24.48 22.45 -3.43
CA MET A 1 -23.58 21.39 -2.92
C MET A 1 -24.12 20.05 -3.36
N ALA A 2 -23.52 19.42 -4.38
CA ALA A 2 -23.94 18.10 -4.84
C ALA A 2 -23.88 17.11 -3.67
N LYS A 3 -24.96 16.33 -3.44
CA LYS A 3 -24.99 15.26 -2.43
C LYS A 3 -23.92 14.23 -2.81
N LYS A 4 -22.68 14.44 -2.32
CA LYS A 4 -21.59 13.48 -2.45
C LYS A 4 -22.00 12.25 -1.67
N ASN A 5 -22.09 11.11 -2.34
CA ASN A 5 -22.40 9.84 -1.70
C ASN A 5 -21.13 9.39 -0.94
N PRO A 6 -21.07 9.54 0.39
CA PRO A 6 -19.80 9.45 1.13
C PRO A 6 -19.20 8.04 1.07
N ARG A 7 -20.03 7.02 0.86
CA ARG A 7 -19.60 5.61 0.77
C ARG A 7 -18.77 5.32 -0.47
N LEU A 8 -19.16 5.87 -1.64
CA LEU A 8 -18.44 5.62 -2.89
C LEU A 8 -17.07 6.28 -2.88
N LEU A 9 -16.98 7.52 -2.39
CA LEU A 9 -15.71 8.24 -2.24
C LEU A 9 -14.76 7.53 -1.27
N ASN A 10 -15.29 7.04 -0.14
CA ASN A 10 -14.50 6.28 0.83
C ASN A 10 -13.99 4.96 0.24
N PHE A 11 -14.82 4.24 -0.53
CA PHE A 11 -14.40 3.01 -1.21
C PHE A 11 -13.29 3.27 -2.24
N VAL A 12 -13.45 4.29 -3.08
CA VAL A 12 -12.43 4.66 -4.08
C VAL A 12 -11.13 5.05 -3.38
N ALA A 13 -11.17 5.88 -2.35
CA ALA A 13 -9.98 6.28 -1.59
C ALA A 13 -9.28 5.06 -0.95
N TRP A 14 -10.05 4.13 -0.36
CA TRP A 14 -9.51 2.89 0.20
C TRP A 14 -8.85 2.02 -0.87
N LEU A 15 -9.53 1.81 -2.00
CA LEU A 15 -9.01 0.99 -3.11
C LEU A 15 -7.74 1.60 -3.70
N THR A 16 -7.73 2.92 -3.95
CA THR A 16 -6.54 3.63 -4.42
C THR A 16 -5.39 3.50 -3.42
N GLY A 17 -5.67 3.62 -2.12
CA GLY A 17 -4.68 3.42 -1.06
C GLY A 17 -4.03 2.03 -1.11
N ILE A 18 -4.84 0.96 -1.28
CA ILE A 18 -4.32 -0.42 -1.42
C ILE A 18 -3.44 -0.56 -2.66
N LEU A 19 -3.92 -0.07 -3.81
CA LEU A 19 -3.20 -0.20 -5.07
C LEU A 19 -1.84 0.52 -5.03
N VAL A 20 -1.80 1.74 -4.47
CA VAL A 20 -0.55 2.49 -4.32
C VAL A 20 0.40 1.78 -3.36
N SER A 21 -0.08 1.32 -2.19
CA SER A 21 0.76 0.62 -1.21
C SER A 21 1.34 -0.68 -1.78
N LEU A 22 0.55 -1.48 -2.50
CA LEU A 22 1.04 -2.70 -3.14
C LEU A 22 2.04 -2.40 -4.26
N ALA A 23 1.78 -1.38 -5.10
CA ALA A 23 2.70 -0.97 -6.15
C ALA A 23 4.05 -0.54 -5.60
N VAL A 24 4.06 0.26 -4.52
CA VAL A 24 5.29 0.68 -3.84
C VAL A 24 5.99 -0.51 -3.18
N GLY A 25 5.24 -1.37 -2.49
CA GLY A 25 5.77 -2.58 -1.85
C GLY A 25 6.47 -3.52 -2.84
N PHE A 26 5.82 -3.87 -3.95
CA PHE A 26 6.42 -4.69 -5.00
C PHE A 26 7.55 -3.97 -5.73
N GLY A 27 7.47 -2.66 -5.92
CA GLY A 27 8.55 -1.85 -6.48
C GLY A 27 9.82 -1.92 -5.63
N MET A 28 9.67 -1.89 -4.30
CA MET A 28 10.78 -2.01 -3.35
C MET A 28 11.35 -3.43 -3.29
N ILE A 29 10.51 -4.47 -3.38
CA ILE A 29 10.97 -5.87 -3.42
C ILE A 29 11.71 -6.18 -4.72
N GLY A 30 11.20 -5.70 -5.86
CA GLY A 30 11.75 -5.96 -7.18
C GLY A 30 13.00 -5.14 -7.52
N GLY A 31 13.43 -4.22 -6.65
CA GLY A 31 14.56 -3.32 -6.92
C GLY A 31 14.26 -2.20 -7.92
N THR A 32 13.02 -2.07 -8.38
CA THR A 32 12.56 -0.95 -9.23
C THR A 32 12.54 0.36 -8.43
N LEU A 33 12.29 0.28 -7.12
CA LEU A 33 12.31 1.40 -6.19
C LEU A 33 13.34 1.12 -5.08
N THR A 34 14.46 1.82 -5.12
CA THR A 34 15.52 1.67 -4.11
C THR A 34 15.47 2.81 -3.10
N LEU A 35 16.04 2.56 -1.92
CA LEU A 35 16.23 3.61 -0.93
C LEU A 35 17.65 4.18 -1.02
N PRO A 36 17.84 5.47 -0.68
CA PRO A 36 19.17 6.04 -0.56
C PRO A 36 20.03 5.22 0.40
N THR A 37 21.33 5.16 0.16
CA THR A 37 22.27 4.42 1.00
C THR A 37 22.26 4.88 2.46
N TRP A 38 21.98 6.16 2.73
CA TRP A 38 21.84 6.67 4.11
C TRP A 38 20.64 6.05 4.85
N LEU A 39 19.60 5.64 4.11
CA LEU A 39 18.33 5.09 4.63
C LEU A 39 18.36 3.55 4.69
N GLY A 40 19.53 2.94 4.46
CA GLY A 40 19.71 1.50 4.53
C GLY A 40 19.76 0.77 3.19
N GLY A 41 19.72 1.52 2.08
CA GLY A 41 19.93 0.98 0.74
C GLY A 41 18.93 -0.12 0.34
N ASP A 42 19.36 -1.00 -0.56
CA ASP A 42 18.50 -2.00 -1.20
C ASP A 42 17.97 -3.06 -0.22
N ILE A 43 18.76 -3.40 0.81
CA ILE A 43 18.36 -4.41 1.81
C ILE A 43 17.18 -3.89 2.63
N VAL A 44 17.26 -2.64 3.12
CA VAL A 44 16.17 -2.05 3.90
C VAL A 44 14.95 -1.76 3.03
N ALA A 45 15.15 -1.36 1.78
CA ALA A 45 14.06 -1.22 0.81
C ALA A 45 13.30 -2.54 0.63
N MET A 46 14.00 -3.65 0.43
CA MET A 46 13.40 -4.97 0.27
C MET A 46 12.61 -5.40 1.52
N ILE A 47 13.18 -5.23 2.72
CA ILE A 47 12.49 -5.55 3.99
C ILE A 47 11.24 -4.69 4.15
N ALA A 48 11.35 -3.38 3.92
CA ALA A 48 10.21 -2.47 3.99
C ALA A 48 9.12 -2.84 2.98
N GLY A 49 9.50 -3.24 1.76
CA GLY A 49 8.59 -3.72 0.73
C GLY A 49 7.76 -4.90 1.20
N TRP A 50 8.39 -5.92 1.80
CA TRP A 50 7.67 -7.07 2.36
C TRP A 50 6.73 -6.70 3.50
N ILE A 51 7.15 -5.78 4.39
CA ILE A 51 6.29 -5.28 5.47
C ILE A 51 5.05 -4.60 4.90
N VAL A 52 5.21 -3.73 3.90
CA VAL A 52 4.10 -3.00 3.26
C VAL A 52 3.15 -3.98 2.58
N VAL A 53 3.66 -4.95 1.82
CA VAL A 53 2.81 -5.94 1.13
C VAL A 53 1.99 -6.76 2.12
N ILE A 54 2.62 -7.28 3.17
CA ILE A 54 1.93 -8.12 4.17
C ILE A 54 0.88 -7.29 4.93
N THR A 55 1.25 -6.10 5.42
CA THR A 55 0.31 -5.25 6.17
C THR A 55 -0.85 -4.76 5.31
N THR A 56 -0.60 -4.44 4.04
CA THR A 56 -1.65 -4.03 3.09
C THR A 56 -2.58 -5.20 2.76
N ALA A 57 -2.04 -6.40 2.52
CA ALA A 57 -2.83 -7.60 2.28
C ALA A 57 -3.72 -7.94 3.49
N LEU A 58 -3.15 -7.90 4.70
CA LEU A 58 -3.91 -8.11 5.94
C LEU A 58 -5.01 -7.05 6.11
N SER A 59 -4.70 -5.78 5.87
CA SER A 59 -5.68 -4.69 5.94
C SER A 59 -6.82 -4.88 4.95
N ALA A 60 -6.50 -5.26 3.71
CA ALA A 60 -7.49 -5.54 2.67
C ALA A 60 -8.40 -6.71 3.06
N ILE A 61 -7.83 -7.82 3.50
CA ILE A 61 -8.57 -9.02 3.93
C ILE A 61 -9.47 -8.70 5.13
N LEU A 62 -8.93 -8.04 6.16
CA LEU A 62 -9.70 -7.65 7.35
C LEU A 62 -10.85 -6.72 7.00
N THR A 63 -10.64 -5.78 6.07
CA THR A 63 -11.71 -4.90 5.60
C THR A 63 -12.77 -5.73 4.89
N LEU A 64 -12.40 -6.64 3.99
CA LEU A 64 -13.37 -7.49 3.28
C LEU A 64 -14.16 -8.43 4.21
N ILE A 65 -13.56 -8.93 5.29
CA ILE A 65 -14.26 -9.78 6.27
C ILE A 65 -15.18 -8.96 7.18
N LYS A 66 -14.80 -7.72 7.51
CA LYS A 66 -15.53 -6.86 8.47
C LYS A 66 -16.58 -5.96 7.80
N THR A 67 -16.50 -5.78 6.49
CA THR A 67 -17.50 -5.06 5.69
C THR A 67 -18.73 -5.93 5.48
#